data_AF-A0A021VTA7-F1
#
_entry.id   AF-A0A021VTA7-F1
#
_cell.length_a   1.000
_cell.length_b   1.000
_cell.length_c   1.000
_cell.angle_alpha   90.00
_cell.angle_beta   90.00
_cell.angle_gamma   90.00
#
_symmetry.space_group_name_H-M   'P 1'
#
loop_
_entity.id
_entity.type
_entity.pdbx_description
1 polymer ?
#
loop_
_entity_poly.entity_id
_entity_poly.type
_entity_poly.pdbx_seq_one_letter_code
_entity_poly.pdbx_strand_id
1 'polypeptide(L)'
;MIARVSKALNDKDKGFTLIELLVVIIIIGILAAIAIPVFLNQRQKGWDAAVQSDLKNAATAQETVLTETGAYFAGVVAAANLGAEGFRYSAAANYTGATPAITAVTRGATNADSFCLSATSASGEIWVYDSALGGMQPTTVNACP
;
A
#
# COMPACT_ATOMS: atom_id res chain seq x y z
N MET A 1 16.35 -36.46 59.55
CA MET A 1 15.63 -35.25 59.09
C MET A 1 15.58 -35.08 57.56
N ILE A 2 16.25 -35.93 56.76
CA ILE A 2 16.44 -35.70 55.31
C ILE A 2 15.34 -36.34 54.42
N ALA A 3 14.60 -37.34 54.92
CA ALA A 3 13.64 -38.10 54.10
C ALA A 3 12.41 -37.29 53.60
N ARG A 4 12.03 -36.20 54.27
CA ARG A 4 10.86 -35.37 53.88
C ARG A 4 11.13 -34.42 52.71
N VAL A 5 12.39 -34.13 52.39
CA VAL A 5 12.76 -33.21 51.29
C VAL A 5 12.60 -33.89 49.92
N SER A 6 12.78 -35.22 49.85
CA SER A 6 12.69 -35.99 48.58
C SER A 6 11.28 -36.05 47.97
N LYS A 7 10.22 -35.84 48.77
CA LYS A 7 8.84 -35.94 48.31
C LYS A 7 8.34 -34.67 47.60
N ALA A 8 8.96 -33.51 47.88
CA ALA A 8 8.59 -32.24 47.24
C ALA A 8 9.20 -32.07 45.83
N LEU A 9 10.20 -32.88 45.48
CA LEU A 9 10.88 -32.84 44.17
C LEU A 9 10.19 -33.73 43.12
N ASN A 10 9.32 -34.67 43.54
CA ASN A 10 8.67 -35.65 42.64
C ASN A 10 7.24 -35.28 42.22
N ASP A 11 6.72 -34.13 42.68
CA ASP A 11 5.30 -33.75 42.51
C ASP A 11 5.07 -32.65 41.46
N LYS A 12 6.07 -32.32 40.63
CA LYS A 12 6.02 -31.12 39.78
C LYS A 12 6.47 -31.24 38.32
N ASP A 13 6.78 -32.43 37.84
CA ASP A 13 7.01 -32.63 36.40
C ASP A 13 5.71 -33.08 35.71
N LYS A 14 4.72 -32.17 35.67
CA LYS A 14 3.56 -32.32 34.79
C LYS A 14 4.02 -32.02 33.36
N GLY A 15 4.37 -33.07 32.62
CA GLY A 15 4.66 -32.96 31.19
C GLY A 15 3.45 -32.48 30.39
N PHE A 16 3.72 -31.72 29.32
CA PHE A 16 2.70 -31.27 28.37
C PHE A 16 2.10 -32.48 27.63
N THR A 17 0.79 -32.61 27.58
CA THR A 17 0.18 -33.75 26.90
C THR A 17 0.11 -33.51 25.39
N LEU A 18 0.31 -34.56 24.59
CA LEU A 18 0.17 -34.46 23.13
C LEU A 18 -1.23 -34.03 22.70
N ILE A 19 -2.25 -34.38 23.49
CA ILE A 19 -3.63 -33.97 23.23
C ILE A 19 -3.85 -32.47 23.48
N GLU A 20 -3.19 -31.88 24.47
CA GLU A 20 -3.21 -30.43 24.68
C GLU A 20 -2.60 -29.69 23.50
N LEU A 21 -1.50 -30.19 22.93
CA LEU A 21 -0.91 -29.55 21.74
C LEU A 21 -1.82 -29.72 20.53
N LEU A 22 -2.45 -30.87 20.40
CA LEU A 22 -3.35 -31.18 19.29
C LEU A 22 -4.57 -30.25 19.27
N VAL A 23 -5.21 -30.00 20.41
CA VAL A 23 -6.36 -29.08 20.46
C VAL A 23 -5.94 -27.65 20.14
N VAL A 24 -4.78 -27.20 20.63
CA VAL A 24 -4.28 -25.85 20.38
C VAL A 24 -4.02 -25.61 18.88
N ILE A 25 -3.35 -26.53 18.19
CA ILE A 25 -3.10 -26.37 16.75
C ILE A 25 -4.39 -26.42 15.93
N ILE A 26 -5.41 -27.16 16.36
CA ILE A 26 -6.72 -27.18 15.70
C ILE A 26 -7.39 -25.82 15.82
N ILE A 27 -7.39 -25.22 17.01
CA ILE A 27 -7.99 -23.90 17.22
C ILE A 27 -7.25 -22.83 16.41
N ILE A 28 -5.91 -22.82 16.45
CA ILE A 28 -5.10 -21.88 15.65
C ILE A 28 -5.35 -22.11 14.15
N GLY A 29 -5.49 -23.36 13.71
CA GLY A 29 -5.81 -23.69 12.31
C GLY A 29 -7.14 -23.11 11.85
N ILE A 30 -8.20 -23.21 12.66
CA ILE A 30 -9.51 -22.62 12.35
C ILE A 30 -9.43 -21.10 12.29
N LEU A 31 -8.75 -20.47 13.26
CA LEU A 31 -8.58 -19.02 13.29
C LEU A 31 -7.77 -18.53 12.08
N ALA A 32 -6.68 -19.21 11.73
CA ALA A 32 -5.84 -18.86 10.59
C ALA A 32 -6.60 -18.98 9.25
N ALA A 33 -7.42 -20.01 9.09
CA ALA A 33 -8.22 -20.22 7.88
C ALA A 33 -9.15 -19.03 7.55
N ILE A 34 -9.71 -18.39 8.58
CA ILE A 34 -10.58 -17.21 8.43
C ILE A 34 -9.74 -15.92 8.36
N ALA A 35 -8.71 -15.81 9.20
CA ALA A 35 -7.94 -14.58 9.34
C ALA A 35 -7.06 -14.27 8.12
N ILE A 36 -6.43 -15.28 7.51
CA ILE A 36 -5.52 -15.08 6.37
C ILE A 36 -6.20 -14.40 5.17
N PRO A 37 -7.33 -14.91 4.62
CA PRO A 37 -7.96 -14.26 3.47
C PRO A 37 -8.43 -12.84 3.78
N VAL A 38 -8.96 -12.60 4.99
CA VAL A 38 -9.37 -11.26 5.43
C VAL A 38 -8.18 -10.31 5.48
N PHE A 39 -7.07 -10.75 6.08
CA PHE A 39 -5.84 -9.96 6.18
C PHE A 39 -5.27 -9.62 4.79
N LEU A 40 -5.24 -10.57 3.87
CA LEU A 40 -4.77 -10.34 2.50
C LEU A 40 -5.63 -9.30 1.76
N ASN A 41 -6.95 -9.37 1.88
CA ASN A 41 -7.87 -8.40 1.30
C ASN A 41 -7.69 -7.00 1.92
N GLN A 42 -7.50 -6.91 3.24
CA GLN A 42 -7.23 -5.63 3.90
C GLN A 42 -5.89 -5.03 3.44
N ARG A 43 -4.87 -5.86 3.25
CA ARG A 43 -3.58 -5.43 2.73
C ARG A 43 -3.68 -4.88 1.31
N GLN A 44 -4.44 -5.54 0.43
CA GLN A 44 -4.69 -5.05 -0.93
C GLN A 44 -5.36 -3.68 -0.94
N LYS A 45 -6.43 -3.51 -0.13
CA LYS A 45 -7.09 -2.21 0.04
C LYS A 45 -6.16 -1.13 0.59
N GLY A 46 -5.22 -1.52 1.47
CA GLY A 46 -4.19 -0.62 1.99
C GLY A 46 -3.23 -0.12 0.90
N TRP A 47 -2.80 -1.01 0.00
CA TRP A 47 -1.98 -0.63 -1.16
C TRP A 47 -2.74 0.31 -2.09
N ASP A 48 -4.00 0.00 -2.40
CA ASP A 48 -4.84 0.86 -3.23
C ASP A 48 -5.00 2.25 -2.60
N ALA A 49 -5.40 2.32 -1.33
CA ALA A 49 -5.56 3.60 -0.63
C ALA A 49 -4.28 4.44 -0.60
N ALA A 50 -3.11 3.79 -0.42
CA ALA A 50 -1.82 4.48 -0.45
C ALA A 50 -1.52 5.07 -1.83
N VAL A 51 -1.69 4.30 -2.90
CA VAL A 51 -1.48 4.78 -4.28
C VAL A 51 -2.45 5.91 -4.63
N GLN A 52 -3.73 5.78 -4.28
CA GLN A 52 -4.72 6.84 -4.49
C GLN A 52 -4.35 8.13 -3.75
N SER A 53 -3.84 8.03 -2.52
CA SER A 53 -3.36 9.19 -1.76
C SER A 53 -2.15 9.83 -2.43
N ASP A 54 -1.20 9.02 -2.91
CA ASP A 54 -0.01 9.53 -3.59
C ASP A 54 -0.38 10.22 -4.91
N LEU A 55 -1.33 9.69 -5.69
CA LEU A 55 -1.83 10.36 -6.90
C LEU A 55 -2.45 11.73 -6.58
N LYS A 56 -3.22 11.86 -5.49
CA LYS A 56 -3.77 13.15 -5.07
C LYS A 56 -2.69 14.12 -4.62
N ASN A 57 -1.68 13.65 -3.88
CA ASN A 57 -0.56 14.47 -3.45
C ASN A 57 0.28 14.92 -4.65
N ALA A 58 0.51 14.04 -5.62
CA ALA A 58 1.19 14.37 -6.87
C ALA A 58 0.37 15.36 -7.70
N ALA A 59 -0.97 15.25 -7.72
CA ALA A 59 -1.84 16.22 -8.37
C ALA A 59 -1.70 17.62 -7.76
N THR A 60 -1.68 17.74 -6.42
CA THR A 60 -1.41 19.02 -5.76
C THR A 60 -0.04 19.58 -6.14
N ALA A 61 1.00 18.73 -6.18
CA ALA A 61 2.33 19.16 -6.61
C ALA A 61 2.35 19.61 -8.08
N GLN A 62 1.59 18.97 -8.98
CA GLN A 62 1.45 19.41 -10.37
C GLN A 62 0.88 20.84 -10.46
N GLU A 63 -0.11 21.20 -9.63
CA GLU A 63 -0.64 22.58 -9.60
C GLU A 63 0.40 23.60 -9.14
N THR A 64 1.28 23.22 -8.20
CA THR A 64 2.41 24.07 -7.82
C THR A 64 3.39 24.22 -8.98
N VAL A 65 3.78 23.14 -9.67
CA VAL A 65 4.67 23.18 -10.84
C VAL A 65 4.10 24.09 -11.94
N LEU A 66 2.80 24.03 -12.20
CA LEU A 66 2.14 24.93 -13.15
C LEU A 66 2.30 26.39 -12.75
N THR A 67 2.12 26.70 -11.46
CA THR A 67 2.23 28.07 -10.94
C THR A 67 3.64 28.62 -11.09
N GLU A 68 4.66 27.78 -10.94
CA GLU A 68 6.07 28.20 -11.02
C GLU A 68 6.61 28.25 -12.46
N THR A 69 6.25 27.27 -13.27
CA THR A 69 6.89 27.06 -14.59
C THR A 69 5.98 27.41 -15.77
N GLY A 70 4.68 27.59 -15.53
CA GLY A 70 3.68 27.82 -16.56
C GLY A 70 3.24 26.57 -17.33
N ALA A 71 3.71 25.38 -16.94
CA ALA A 71 3.31 24.10 -17.53
C ALA A 71 3.27 22.99 -16.47
N TYR A 72 2.41 21.99 -16.68
CA TYR A 72 2.46 20.76 -15.88
C TYR A 72 3.67 19.90 -16.27
N PHE A 73 4.15 19.08 -15.33
CA PHE A 73 5.19 18.10 -15.60
C PHE A 73 4.62 16.86 -16.32
N ALA A 74 5.28 16.45 -17.41
CA ALA A 74 4.98 15.23 -18.15
C ALA A 74 6.12 14.21 -18.04
N GLY A 75 5.78 12.94 -17.92
CA GLY A 75 6.71 11.82 -17.83
C GLY A 75 6.64 11.09 -16.48
N VAL A 76 7.68 10.33 -16.17
CA VAL A 76 7.75 9.57 -14.91
C VAL A 76 7.94 10.54 -13.74
N VAL A 77 7.00 10.51 -12.79
CA VAL A 77 7.07 11.34 -11.59
C VAL A 77 8.18 10.80 -10.71
N ALA A 78 9.21 11.60 -10.48
CA ALA A 78 10.31 11.26 -9.59
C ALA A 78 10.49 12.37 -8.54
N ALA A 79 11.25 12.08 -7.49
CA ALA A 79 11.60 13.06 -6.47
C ALA A 79 12.31 14.30 -7.09
N ALA A 80 12.99 14.14 -8.23
CA ALA A 80 13.63 15.25 -8.93
C ALA A 80 12.65 16.23 -9.59
N ASN A 81 11.42 15.79 -9.90
CA ASN A 81 10.48 16.58 -10.71
C ASN A 81 9.36 17.19 -9.88
N LEU A 82 8.82 16.44 -8.91
CA LEU A 82 7.75 16.91 -8.02
C LEU A 82 8.18 16.93 -6.54
N GLY A 83 9.36 16.41 -6.21
CA GLY A 83 9.82 16.35 -4.82
C GLY A 83 10.24 17.72 -4.26
N ALA A 84 10.62 18.67 -5.12
CA ALA A 84 10.79 20.07 -4.74
C ALA A 84 9.45 20.68 -4.28
N GLU A 85 8.36 20.27 -4.93
CA GLU A 85 6.98 20.69 -4.63
C GLU A 85 6.32 19.91 -3.48
N GLY A 86 7.13 19.21 -2.68
CA GLY A 86 6.68 18.50 -1.49
C GLY A 86 6.06 17.12 -1.74
N PHE A 87 6.01 16.64 -2.99
CA PHE A 87 5.54 15.28 -3.26
C PHE A 87 6.55 14.23 -2.79
N ARG A 88 6.07 13.25 -2.02
CA ARG A 88 6.86 12.07 -1.65
C ARG A 88 6.04 10.81 -1.87
N TYR A 89 6.70 9.80 -2.41
CA TYR A 89 6.13 8.47 -2.54
C TYR A 89 5.90 7.83 -1.16
N SER A 90 4.79 7.11 -1.02
CA SER A 90 4.63 6.10 0.02
C SER A 90 5.55 4.89 -0.23
N ALA A 91 5.49 3.89 0.65
CA ALA A 91 6.36 2.72 0.59
C ALA A 91 6.35 2.05 -0.80
N ALA A 92 7.54 1.73 -1.34
CA ALA A 92 7.66 1.13 -2.67
C ALA A 92 6.88 -0.19 -2.82
N ALA A 93 6.64 -0.90 -1.72
CA ALA A 93 5.82 -2.12 -1.67
C ALA A 93 4.32 -1.89 -1.98
N ASN A 94 3.86 -0.64 -2.04
CA ASN A 94 2.48 -0.29 -2.41
C ASN A 94 2.25 -0.34 -3.92
N TYR A 95 3.33 -0.43 -4.73
CA TYR A 95 3.29 -0.31 -6.18
C TYR A 95 3.74 -1.59 -6.88
N THR A 96 3.19 -1.83 -8.07
CA THR A 96 3.77 -2.80 -9.00
C THR A 96 5.00 -2.17 -9.67
N GLY A 97 6.16 -2.83 -9.59
CA GLY A 97 7.39 -2.38 -10.26
C GLY A 97 8.31 -1.46 -9.44
N ALA A 98 7.98 -1.19 -8.16
CA ALA A 98 8.67 -0.25 -7.27
C ALA A 98 8.66 1.21 -7.75
N THR A 99 9.13 2.13 -6.91
CA THR A 99 9.14 3.57 -7.23
C THR A 99 10.38 3.95 -8.06
N PRO A 100 10.28 4.94 -8.98
CA PRO A 100 9.09 5.72 -9.32
C PRO A 100 8.06 4.91 -10.13
N ALA A 101 6.79 5.01 -9.73
CA ALA A 101 5.69 4.21 -10.27
C ALA A 101 4.53 5.04 -10.85
N ILE A 102 4.54 6.36 -10.64
CA ILE A 102 3.51 7.26 -11.18
C ILE A 102 4.00 7.85 -12.50
N THR A 103 3.14 7.81 -13.51
CA THR A 103 3.35 8.45 -14.81
C THR A 103 2.39 9.61 -14.97
N ALA A 104 2.91 10.76 -15.39
CA ALA A 104 2.14 11.96 -15.71
C ALA A 104 2.07 12.18 -17.23
N VAL A 105 0.87 12.45 -17.73
CA VAL A 105 0.61 12.86 -19.12
C VAL A 105 -0.08 14.21 -19.09
N THR A 106 0.39 15.15 -19.89
CA THR A 106 -0.19 16.50 -19.99
C THR A 106 -0.97 16.66 -21.28
N ARG A 107 -1.96 17.55 -21.27
CA ARG A 107 -2.75 17.92 -22.44
C ARG A 107 -2.70 19.42 -22.67
N GLY A 108 -2.82 19.82 -23.93
CA GLY A 108 -2.76 21.21 -24.37
C GLY A 108 -1.50 21.56 -25.15
N ALA A 109 -1.55 22.66 -25.91
CA ALA A 109 -0.43 23.09 -26.75
C ALA A 109 0.82 23.51 -25.94
N THR A 110 0.61 23.97 -24.71
CA THR A 110 1.66 24.41 -23.78
C THR A 110 1.78 23.51 -22.54
N ASN A 111 1.11 22.33 -22.52
CA ASN A 111 1.01 21.45 -21.36
C ASN A 111 0.42 22.12 -20.10
N ALA A 112 -0.38 23.17 -20.27
CA ALA A 112 -0.96 23.95 -19.16
C ALA A 112 -2.46 23.72 -18.96
N ASP A 113 -3.12 22.96 -19.84
CA ASP A 113 -4.59 22.86 -19.83
C ASP A 113 -5.11 21.81 -18.84
N SER A 114 -4.46 20.64 -18.81
CA SER A 114 -4.76 19.58 -17.84
C SER A 114 -3.67 18.52 -17.80
N PHE A 115 -3.72 17.65 -16.80
CA PHE A 115 -2.84 16.51 -16.65
C PHE A 115 -3.61 15.27 -16.21
N CYS A 116 -3.01 14.11 -16.46
CA CYS A 116 -3.46 12.82 -16.00
C CYS A 116 -2.29 12.10 -15.32
N LEU A 117 -2.53 11.53 -14.15
CA LEU A 117 -1.59 10.72 -13.40
C LEU A 117 -2.09 9.28 -13.34
N SER A 118 -1.21 8.31 -13.54
CA SER A 118 -1.56 6.89 -13.42
C SER A 118 -0.49 6.12 -12.67
N ALA A 119 -0.92 5.13 -11.88
CA ALA A 119 -0.04 4.17 -11.21
C ALA A 119 -0.76 2.85 -10.96
N THR A 120 0.01 1.76 -10.92
CA THR A 120 -0.50 0.42 -10.60
C THR A 120 -0.13 0.08 -9.15
N SER A 121 -1.14 -0.21 -8.32
CA SER A 121 -0.90 -0.66 -6.95
C SER A 121 -0.39 -2.10 -6.93
N ALA A 122 0.18 -2.52 -5.81
CA ALA A 122 0.65 -3.90 -5.61
C ALA A 122 -0.50 -4.93 -5.54
N SER A 123 -1.76 -4.49 -5.49
CA SER A 123 -2.92 -5.38 -5.67
C SER A 123 -3.09 -5.79 -7.15
N GLY A 124 -2.51 -5.03 -8.07
CA GLY A 124 -2.66 -5.19 -9.53
C GLY A 124 -3.63 -4.19 -10.15
N GLU A 125 -4.37 -3.43 -9.35
CA GLU A 125 -5.31 -2.41 -9.82
C GLU A 125 -4.59 -1.16 -10.34
N ILE A 126 -5.12 -0.58 -11.41
CA ILE A 126 -4.61 0.68 -11.98
C ILE A 126 -5.49 1.82 -11.50
N TRP A 127 -4.85 2.85 -10.94
CA TRP A 127 -5.50 4.05 -10.47
C TRP A 127 -5.11 5.23 -11.34
N VAL A 128 -6.12 6.01 -11.74
CA VAL A 128 -5.96 7.17 -12.60
C VAL A 128 -6.56 8.40 -11.93
N TYR A 129 -5.81 9.50 -11.93
CA TYR A 129 -6.29 10.83 -11.57
C TYR A 129 -6.25 11.70 -12.82
N ASP A 130 -7.36 12.34 -13.17
CA ASP A 130 -7.46 13.20 -14.35
C ASP A 130 -8.00 14.57 -13.93
N SER A 131 -7.20 15.63 -14.12
CA SER A 131 -7.59 16.98 -13.71
C SER A 131 -8.68 17.59 -14.60
N ALA A 132 -8.83 17.15 -15.86
CA ALA A 132 -9.91 17.61 -16.74
C ALA A 132 -11.26 16.98 -16.37
N LEU A 133 -11.24 15.77 -15.79
CA LEU A 133 -12.44 15.02 -15.40
C LEU A 133 -12.76 15.15 -13.90
N GLY A 134 -12.12 16.09 -13.19
CA GLY A 134 -12.44 16.40 -11.79
C GLY A 134 -11.80 15.48 -10.75
N GLY A 135 -10.72 14.77 -11.11
CA GLY A 135 -9.85 14.07 -10.16
C GLY A 135 -9.81 12.55 -10.34
N MET A 136 -9.95 11.81 -9.24
CA MET A 136 -9.86 10.35 -9.22
C MET A 136 -10.90 9.71 -10.15
N GLN A 137 -10.44 8.90 -11.10
CA GLN A 137 -11.29 8.22 -12.08
C GLN A 137 -11.77 6.85 -11.56
N PRO A 138 -12.91 6.35 -12.07
CA PRO A 138 -13.35 4.99 -11.78
C PRO A 138 -12.34 3.96 -12.30
N THR A 139 -12.28 2.80 -11.65
CA THR A 139 -11.33 1.70 -11.98
C THR A 139 -11.51 1.11 -13.38
N THR A 140 -12.58 1.47 -14.08
CA THR A 140 -12.78 1.12 -15.49
C THR A 140 -11.83 1.88 -16.42
N VAL A 141 -11.26 3.01 -15.96
CA VAL A 141 -10.22 3.76 -16.68
C VAL A 141 -8.86 3.26 -16.22
N ASN A 142 -8.15 2.59 -17.11
CA ASN A 142 -6.90 1.87 -16.80
C ASN A 142 -5.65 2.48 -17.44
N ALA A 143 -5.76 3.66 -18.06
CA ALA A 143 -4.64 4.38 -18.61
C ALA A 143 -4.95 5.87 -18.70
N CYS A 144 -3.89 6.68 -18.63
CA CYS A 144 -3.97 8.05 -19.13
C CYS A 144 -4.04 8.04 -20.66
N PRO A 145 -4.84 8.95 -21.26
CA PRO A 145 -4.97 9.05 -22.71
C PRO A 145 -3.68 9.52 -23.40
#